data_AF-A0A840ICM6-F1
#
_entry.id   AF-A0A840ICM6-F1
#
_cell.length_a   1.000
_cell.length_b   1.000
_cell.length_c   1.000
_cell.angle_alpha   90.00
_cell.angle_beta   90.00
_cell.angle_gamma   90.00
#
_symmetry.space_group_name_H-M   'P 1'
#
loop_
_entity.id
_entity.type
_entity.pdbx_description
1 polymer ?
#
loop_
_entity_poly.entity_id
_entity_poly.type
_entity_poly.pdbx_seq_one_letter_code
_entity_poly.pdbx_strand_id
1 'polypeptide(L)'
;MSTSEFEERLKAALRPVDPPQDLARRLEGTLVSLTELAADELEAWELSAMRDPRNWVRPAVAAVVGAGAGTALVAMRVRSRHKRRRSQSVDLLDLAERTVRDVADEARKLLPQRD
;
A
#
# COMPACT_ATOMS: atom_id res chain seq x y z
N MET A 1 4.46 39.30 19.78
CA MET A 1 3.75 38.02 19.67
C MET A 1 4.43 37.04 20.60
N SER A 2 3.73 36.54 21.60
CA SER A 2 4.28 35.55 22.53
C SER A 2 4.32 34.15 21.90
N THR A 3 5.12 33.24 22.46
CA THR A 3 5.17 31.84 22.01
C THR A 3 3.79 31.16 22.10
N SER A 4 2.97 31.52 23.09
CA SER A 4 1.62 30.96 23.24
C SER A 4 0.67 31.41 22.13
N GLU A 5 0.70 32.70 21.76
CA GLU A 5 -0.11 33.23 20.65
C GLU A 5 0.30 32.60 19.30
N PHE A 6 1.59 32.32 19.12
CA PHE A 6 2.09 31.61 17.94
C PHE A 6 1.58 30.15 17.89
N GLU A 7 1.67 29.43 19.01
CA GLU A 7 1.25 28.02 19.09
C GLU A 7 -0.26 27.86 18.90
N GLU A 8 -1.07 28.79 19.42
CA GLU A 8 -2.52 28.80 19.19
C GLU A 8 -2.87 29.03 17.72
N ARG A 9 -2.19 29.96 17.06
CA ARG A 9 -2.36 30.16 15.61
C ARG A 9 -1.92 28.94 14.81
N LEU A 10 -0.83 28.28 15.21
CA LEU A 10 -0.36 27.07 14.55
C LEU A 10 -1.36 25.92 14.71
N LYS A 11 -1.90 25.71 15.91
CA LYS A 11 -2.97 24.71 16.15
C LYS A 11 -4.23 25.01 15.34
N ALA A 12 -4.61 26.28 15.24
CA ALA A 12 -5.75 26.70 14.43
C ALA A 12 -5.51 26.45 12.93
N ALA A 13 -4.30 26.75 12.44
CA ALA A 13 -3.89 26.52 11.05
C ALA A 13 -3.76 25.03 10.71
N LEU A 14 -3.38 24.20 11.68
CA LEU A 14 -3.24 22.74 11.54
C LEU A 14 -4.52 21.98 11.93
N ARG A 15 -5.67 22.66 12.07
CA ARG A 15 -6.94 21.97 12.28
C ARG A 15 -7.19 20.99 11.12
N PRO A 16 -7.61 19.74 11.41
CA PRO A 16 -7.90 18.78 10.36
C PRO A 16 -8.90 19.37 9.37
N VAL A 17 -8.51 19.46 8.11
CA VAL A 17 -9.40 19.81 7.01
C VAL A 17 -10.15 18.55 6.56
N ASP A 18 -11.44 18.70 6.29
CA ASP A 18 -12.21 17.61 5.72
C ASP A 18 -11.70 17.31 4.31
N PRO A 19 -11.31 16.05 4.01
CA PRO A 19 -10.83 15.70 2.70
C PRO A 19 -11.95 15.79 1.66
N PRO A 20 -11.63 16.16 0.39
CA PRO A 20 -12.60 16.14 -0.70
C PRO A 20 -13.30 14.79 -0.84
N GLN A 21 -14.59 14.81 -1.23
CA GLN A 21 -15.42 13.60 -1.30
C GLN A 21 -14.87 12.55 -2.29
N ASP A 22 -14.15 13.00 -3.31
CA ASP A 22 -13.57 12.18 -4.38
C ASP A 22 -12.13 11.74 -4.11
N LEU A 23 -11.48 12.25 -3.05
CA LEU A 23 -10.06 11.96 -2.76
C LEU A 23 -9.78 10.46 -2.67
N ALA A 24 -10.64 9.72 -1.96
CA ALA A 24 -10.48 8.28 -1.82
C ALA A 24 -10.56 7.57 -3.18
N ARG A 25 -11.49 7.97 -4.05
CA ARG A 25 -11.63 7.39 -5.40
C ARG A 25 -10.40 7.70 -6.26
N ARG A 26 -9.92 8.95 -6.21
CA ARG A 26 -8.72 9.38 -6.96
C ARG A 26 -7.46 8.67 -6.50
N LEU A 27 -7.29 8.52 -5.18
CA LEU A 27 -6.15 7.82 -4.62
C LEU A 27 -6.19 6.33 -5.00
N GLU A 28 -7.35 5.68 -4.92
CA GLU A 28 -7.51 4.29 -5.37
C GLU A 28 -7.11 4.14 -6.85
N GLY A 29 -7.61 5.01 -7.74
CA GLY A 29 -7.23 4.99 -9.16
C GLY A 29 -5.74 5.24 -9.40
N THR A 30 -5.12 6.14 -8.63
CA THR A 30 -3.68 6.41 -8.72
C THR A 30 -2.87 5.19 -8.31
N LEU A 31 -3.25 4.53 -7.20
CA LEU A 31 -2.55 3.35 -6.73
C LEU A 31 -2.69 2.17 -7.70
N VAL A 32 -3.87 1.98 -8.31
CA VAL A 32 -4.06 0.97 -9.37
C VAL A 32 -3.14 1.25 -10.55
N SER A 33 -3.11 2.49 -11.04
CA SER A 33 -2.23 2.88 -12.14
C SER A 33 -0.74 2.66 -11.82
N LEU A 34 -0.31 2.96 -10.58
CA LEU A 34 1.06 2.69 -10.15
C LEU A 34 1.38 1.20 -10.08
N THR A 35 0.44 0.36 -9.64
CA THR A 35 0.65 -1.10 -9.63
C THR A 35 0.75 -1.68 -11.04
N GLU A 36 -0.07 -1.20 -11.98
CA GLU A 36 -0.03 -1.63 -13.38
C GLU A 36 1.27 -1.22 -14.06
N LEU A 37 1.69 0.05 -13.91
CA LEU A 37 2.95 0.53 -14.46
C LEU A 37 4.16 -0.24 -13.89
N ALA A 38 4.14 -0.53 -12.58
CA ALA A 38 5.17 -1.35 -11.97
C ALA A 38 5.18 -2.79 -12.51
N ALA A 39 4.01 -3.38 -12.77
CA ALA A 39 3.92 -4.72 -13.35
C ALA A 39 4.48 -4.74 -14.78
N ASP A 40 4.11 -3.78 -15.61
CA ASP A 40 4.62 -3.66 -16.99
C ASP A 40 6.16 -3.55 -17.00
N GLU A 41 6.73 -2.76 -16.10
CA GLU A 41 8.19 -2.59 -15.96
C GLU A 41 8.90 -3.88 -15.51
N LEU A 42 8.27 -4.68 -14.66
CA LEU A 42 8.83 -5.96 -14.21
C LEU A 42 8.67 -7.05 -15.28
N GLU A 43 7.57 -7.06 -16.01
CA GLU A 43 7.34 -8.01 -17.12
C GLU A 43 8.29 -7.75 -18.29
N ALA A 44 8.57 -6.46 -18.57
CA ALA A 44 9.56 -6.07 -19.57
C ALA A 44 11.01 -6.37 -19.14
N TRP A 45 11.26 -6.69 -17.87
CA TRP A 45 12.60 -6.96 -17.37
C TRP A 45 13.06 -8.39 -17.72
N GLU A 46 14.00 -8.50 -18.65
CA GLU A 46 14.55 -9.80 -19.07
C GLU A 46 15.47 -10.45 -18.01
N LEU A 47 15.37 -11.78 -17.89
CA LEU A 47 16.24 -12.59 -17.00
C LEU A 47 17.74 -12.44 -17.32
N SER A 48 18.10 -12.13 -18.56
CA SER A 48 19.48 -11.87 -19.00
C SER A 48 20.09 -10.65 -18.28
N ALA A 49 19.27 -9.63 -18.00
CA ALA A 49 19.66 -8.40 -17.35
C ALA A 49 19.86 -8.54 -15.83
N MET A 50 19.42 -9.66 -15.23
CA MET A 50 19.68 -9.95 -13.81
C MET A 50 21.17 -10.13 -13.49
N ARG A 51 22.03 -10.39 -14.49
CA ARG A 51 23.45 -10.68 -14.26
C ARG A 51 24.29 -9.43 -13.93
N ASP A 52 23.83 -8.23 -14.30
CA ASP A 52 24.51 -6.98 -13.98
C ASP A 52 23.67 -6.15 -12.98
N PRO A 53 24.13 -5.99 -11.72
CA PRO A 53 23.40 -5.28 -10.69
C PRO A 53 23.17 -3.79 -11.00
N ARG A 54 23.95 -3.19 -11.91
CA ARG A 54 23.76 -1.79 -12.30
C ARG A 54 22.48 -1.56 -13.09
N ASN A 55 21.98 -2.60 -13.76
CA ASN A 55 20.74 -2.54 -14.52
C ASN A 55 19.50 -2.76 -13.64
N TRP A 56 19.67 -3.02 -12.34
CA TRP A 56 18.57 -3.34 -11.43
C TRP A 56 17.82 -2.11 -10.94
N VAL A 57 18.35 -0.90 -11.11
CA VAL A 57 17.76 0.32 -10.52
C VAL A 57 16.29 0.48 -10.92
N ARG A 58 15.99 0.38 -12.20
CA ARG A 58 14.62 0.52 -12.74
C ARG A 58 13.67 -0.58 -12.24
N PRO A 59 13.97 -1.88 -12.39
CA PRO A 59 13.09 -2.94 -11.88
C PRO A 59 13.01 -2.98 -10.34
N ALA A 60 14.07 -2.61 -9.61
CA ALA A 60 14.01 -2.48 -8.16
C ALA A 60 13.04 -1.37 -7.73
N VAL A 61 13.07 -0.22 -8.41
CA VAL A 61 12.09 0.85 -8.20
C VAL A 61 10.68 0.36 -8.52
N ALA A 62 10.49 -0.32 -9.66
CA ALA A 62 9.20 -0.90 -10.03
C ALA A 62 8.67 -1.87 -8.95
N ALA A 63 9.50 -2.78 -8.45
CA ALA A 63 9.13 -3.70 -7.38
C ALA A 63 8.70 -2.97 -6.10
N VAL A 64 9.45 -1.96 -5.66
CA VAL A 64 9.10 -1.16 -4.47
C VAL A 64 7.80 -0.39 -4.68
N VAL A 65 7.63 0.25 -5.83
CA VAL A 65 6.42 1.02 -6.16
C VAL A 65 5.21 0.10 -6.23
N GLY A 66 5.32 -1.04 -6.93
CA GLY A 66 4.24 -2.01 -7.07
C GLY A 66 3.81 -2.59 -5.71
N ALA A 67 4.78 -3.01 -4.88
CA ALA A 67 4.49 -3.51 -3.53
C ALA A 67 3.88 -2.43 -2.62
N GLY A 68 4.42 -1.21 -2.65
CA GLY A 68 3.91 -0.08 -1.87
C GLY A 68 2.48 0.30 -2.28
N ALA A 69 2.21 0.40 -3.59
CA ALA A 69 0.90 0.76 -4.10
C ALA A 69 -0.14 -0.36 -3.85
N GLY A 70 0.23 -1.62 -4.04
CA GLY A 70 -0.64 -2.77 -3.77
C GLY A 70 -1.01 -2.90 -2.30
N THR A 71 -0.05 -2.75 -1.39
CA THR A 71 -0.32 -2.76 0.06
C THR A 71 -1.21 -1.60 0.49
N ALA A 72 -0.98 -0.40 -0.06
CA ALA A 72 -1.83 0.76 0.19
C ALA A 72 -3.28 0.55 -0.29
N LEU A 73 -3.49 -0.09 -1.45
CA LEU A 73 -4.82 -0.46 -1.96
C LEU A 73 -5.54 -1.39 -1.00
N VAL A 74 -4.86 -2.44 -0.53
CA VAL A 74 -5.42 -3.38 0.45
C VAL A 74 -5.81 -2.64 1.73
N ALA A 75 -4.93 -1.79 2.26
CA ALA A 75 -5.20 -0.99 3.45
C ALA A 75 -6.41 -0.06 3.26
N MET A 76 -6.51 0.62 2.11
CA MET A 76 -7.67 1.47 1.78
C MET A 76 -8.97 0.67 1.69
N ARG A 77 -8.92 -0.55 1.12
CA ARG A 77 -10.08 -1.44 1.01
C ARG A 77 -10.55 -1.90 2.38
N VAL A 78 -9.61 -2.31 3.24
CA VAL A 78 -9.87 -2.70 4.63
C VAL A 78 -10.48 -1.54 5.40
N ARG A 79 -9.88 -0.34 5.33
CA ARG A 79 -10.39 0.86 6.01
C ARG A 79 -11.79 1.26 5.52
N SER A 80 -12.03 1.22 4.21
CA SER A 80 -13.33 1.55 3.61
C SER A 80 -14.40 0.55 4.03
N ARG A 81 -14.06 -0.75 4.08
CA ARG A 81 -14.94 -1.79 4.62
C ARG A 81 -15.20 -1.59 6.10
N HIS A 82 -14.20 -1.25 6.91
CA HIS A 82 -14.37 -0.99 8.33
C HIS A 82 -15.27 0.23 8.60
N LYS A 83 -15.11 1.31 7.82
CA LYS A 83 -16.03 2.48 7.87
C LYS A 83 -17.47 2.11 7.54
N ARG A 84 -17.69 1.23 6.55
CA ARG A 84 -19.02 0.68 6.20
C ARG A 84 -19.55 -0.36 7.19
N ARG A 85 -18.67 -1.03 7.95
CA ARG A 85 -18.98 -2.06 8.95
C ARG A 85 -19.08 -1.55 10.38
N ARG A 86 -18.69 -0.31 10.66
CA ARG A 86 -19.06 0.33 11.93
C ARG A 86 -20.59 0.42 12.10
N SER A 87 -21.34 0.17 11.01
CA SER A 87 -22.79 -0.09 10.98
C SER A 87 -23.20 -1.57 11.04
N GLN A 88 -22.33 -2.56 10.80
CA GLN A 88 -22.62 -4.02 10.80
C GLN A 88 -21.33 -4.87 11.10
N SER A 89 -21.31 -5.62 12.20
CA SER A 89 -20.17 -6.12 12.99
C SER A 89 -19.20 -7.20 12.43
N VAL A 90 -17.91 -7.03 12.79
CA VAL A 90 -16.80 -7.95 13.19
C VAL A 90 -16.31 -9.16 12.35
N ASP A 91 -17.10 -9.88 11.55
CA ASP A 91 -16.70 -11.27 11.17
C ASP A 91 -15.65 -11.46 10.04
N LEU A 92 -15.42 -10.49 9.15
CA LEU A 92 -14.63 -10.74 7.91
C LEU A 92 -13.14 -10.37 7.98
N LEU A 93 -12.69 -9.73 9.06
CA LEU A 93 -11.25 -9.55 9.30
C LEU A 93 -10.59 -10.85 9.73
N ASP A 94 -11.30 -11.64 10.56
CA ASP A 94 -10.83 -12.95 11.02
C ASP A 94 -10.70 -13.95 9.85
N LEU A 95 -11.62 -13.85 8.87
CA LEU A 95 -11.55 -14.65 7.64
C LEU A 95 -10.36 -14.25 6.75
N ALA A 96 -10.13 -12.95 6.58
CA ALA A 96 -9.03 -12.44 5.77
C ALA A 96 -7.67 -12.74 6.42
N GLU A 97 -7.57 -12.65 7.75
CA GLU A 97 -6.37 -13.03 8.49
C GLU A 97 -6.05 -14.52 8.29
N ARG A 98 -7.06 -15.40 8.35
CA ARG A 98 -6.87 -16.83 8.08
C ARG A 98 -6.38 -17.09 6.66
N THR A 99 -6.97 -16.45 5.65
CA THR A 99 -6.53 -16.62 4.25
C THR A 99 -5.10 -16.11 4.02
N VAL A 100 -4.73 -14.98 4.62
CA VAL A 100 -3.36 -14.44 4.49
C VAL A 100 -2.36 -15.36 5.20
N ARG A 101 -2.71 -15.91 6.36
CA ARG A 101 -1.86 -16.85 7.10
C ARG A 101 -1.67 -18.15 6.32
N ASP A 102 -2.73 -18.69 5.70
CA ASP A 102 -2.66 -19.90 4.88
C ASP A 102 -1.75 -19.72 3.65
N VAL A 103 -1.84 -18.56 2.97
CA VAL A 103 -0.99 -18.25 1.81
C VAL A 103 0.47 -18.04 2.25
N ALA A 104 0.71 -17.41 3.38
CA ALA A 104 2.05 -17.19 3.91
C ALA A 104 2.72 -18.50 4.34
N ASP A 105 1.96 -19.41 4.98
CA ASP A 105 2.47 -20.71 5.38
C ASP A 105 2.77 -21.60 4.17
N GLU A 106 1.97 -21.52 3.11
CA GLU A 106 2.25 -22.25 1.87
C GLU A 106 3.47 -21.67 1.12
N ALA A 107 3.60 -20.35 1.06
CA ALA A 107 4.80 -19.70 0.51
C ALA A 107 6.07 -20.05 1.30
N ARG A 108 5.97 -20.18 2.63
CA ARG A 108 7.08 -20.61 3.49
C ARG A 108 7.49 -22.06 3.24
N LYS A 109 6.55 -22.96 2.95
CA LYS A 109 6.87 -24.35 2.57
C LYS A 109 7.56 -24.44 1.21
N LEU A 110 7.29 -23.49 0.32
CA LEU A 110 7.85 -23.46 -1.04
C LEU A 110 9.21 -22.73 -1.11
N LEU A 111 9.64 -22.03 -0.06
CA LEU A 111 10.98 -21.48 0.03
C LEU A 111 11.99 -22.63 0.26
N PRO A 112 12.91 -22.89 -0.69
CA PRO A 112 13.89 -23.95 -0.54
C PRO A 112 14.80 -23.63 0.64
N GLN A 113 14.90 -24.57 1.59
CA GLN A 113 15.97 -24.59 2.57
C GLN A 113 17.30 -24.54 1.80
N ARG A 114 17.99 -23.40 1.87
CA ARG A 114 19.42 -23.37 1.63
C ARG A 114 20.09 -23.75 2.95
N ASP A 115 20.82 -24.85 2.83
CA ASP A 115 21.74 -25.52 3.75
C ASP A 115 21.12 -26.55 4.71
#